data_AF-A0A2D8MF80-F1
#
_entry.id   AF-A0A2D8MF80-F1
#
_cell.length_a   1.000
_cell.length_b   1.000
_cell.length_c   1.000
_cell.angle_alpha   90.00
_cell.angle_beta   90.00
_cell.angle_gamma   90.00
#
_symmetry.space_group_name_H-M   'P 1'
#
loop_
_entity.id
_entity.type
_entity.pdbx_description
1 polymer ?
#
loop_
_entity_poly.entity_id
_entity_poly.type
_entity_poly.pdbx_seq_one_letter_code
_entity_poly.pdbx_strand_id
1 'polypeptide(L)'
;MLELAYALTVHKAQGSEFDTVFVVIPNPCRILSRELLYTALTRQNSRLVLFCQGEPHKLLDYRHQSDAARRLTNLFEPPEPVAVGQRVYDDKHIHRSRRGELMISKSEVIIANELAAGGIVYEYERPYIGSDGSRRYPDFTIEDADTGITWFWEHLGMLGDAGYERKWAAKLAWYRSNGIISEEEGGGPNGTLLTTTEMAGIEHAQIARNIRTIKSDI
;
A
#
# COMPACT_ATOMS: atom_id res chain seq x y z
N MET A 1 22.60 -30.99 -10.70
CA MET A 1 21.56 -31.67 -9.91
C MET A 1 20.25 -31.54 -10.67
N LEU A 2 19.54 -32.62 -10.93
CA LEU A 2 18.28 -32.61 -11.69
C LEU A 2 17.09 -32.39 -10.73
N GLU A 3 16.11 -31.59 -11.15
CA GLU A 3 14.86 -31.34 -10.42
C GLU A 3 13.67 -31.95 -11.17
N LEU A 4 12.59 -32.26 -10.44
CA LEU A 4 11.34 -32.72 -11.05
C LEU A 4 10.63 -31.57 -11.77
N ALA A 5 10.09 -31.83 -12.97
CA ALA A 5 9.46 -30.84 -13.84
C ALA A 5 7.94 -31.02 -14.00
N TYR A 6 7.27 -31.68 -13.05
CA TYR A 6 5.80 -31.86 -13.08
C TYR A 6 5.04 -30.52 -13.02
N ALA A 7 5.62 -29.52 -12.34
CA ALA A 7 5.14 -28.15 -12.32
C ALA A 7 6.34 -27.22 -12.43
N LEU A 8 6.23 -26.20 -13.27
CA LEU A 8 7.27 -25.22 -13.52
C LEU A 8 6.81 -23.83 -13.05
N THR A 9 7.75 -23.03 -12.57
CA THR A 9 7.47 -21.61 -12.34
C THR A 9 7.36 -20.90 -13.69
N VAL A 10 6.56 -19.84 -13.75
CA VAL A 10 6.38 -19.04 -14.98
C VAL A 10 7.74 -18.54 -15.51
N HIS A 11 8.65 -18.14 -14.61
CA HIS A 11 10.01 -17.74 -14.96
C HIS A 11 10.82 -18.87 -15.61
N LYS A 12 10.75 -20.10 -15.07
CA LYS A 12 11.44 -21.26 -15.66
C LYS A 12 10.83 -21.71 -17.00
N ALA A 13 9.58 -21.35 -17.28
CA ALA A 13 8.90 -21.65 -18.54
C ALA A 13 9.05 -20.55 -19.62
N GLN A 14 9.82 -19.49 -19.35
CA GLN A 14 10.06 -18.43 -20.32
C GLN A 14 10.76 -18.96 -21.57
N GLY A 15 10.22 -18.62 -22.75
CA GLY A 15 10.73 -19.09 -24.04
C GLY A 15 10.20 -20.47 -24.46
N SER A 16 9.44 -21.16 -23.61
CA SER A 16 8.78 -22.43 -23.93
C SER A 16 7.29 -22.22 -24.21
N GLU A 17 6.70 -23.06 -25.06
CA GLU A 17 5.27 -23.10 -25.34
C GLU A 17 4.75 -24.52 -25.22
N PHE A 18 3.49 -24.66 -24.80
CA PHE A 18 2.85 -25.96 -24.61
C PHE A 18 1.43 -25.92 -25.18
N ASP A 19 0.94 -27.06 -25.67
CA ASP A 19 -0.39 -27.16 -26.26
C ASP A 19 -1.50 -26.82 -25.26
N THR A 20 -1.46 -27.44 -24.07
CA THR A 20 -2.34 -27.13 -22.95
C THR A 20 -1.54 -26.70 -21.73
N VAL A 21 -1.87 -25.54 -21.15
CA VAL A 21 -1.22 -24.99 -19.96
C VAL A 21 -2.22 -24.86 -18.81
N PHE A 22 -1.83 -25.36 -17.64
CA PHE A 22 -2.54 -25.15 -16.38
C PHE A 22 -1.77 -24.10 -15.56
N VAL A 23 -2.39 -22.95 -15.31
CA VAL A 23 -1.81 -21.88 -14.50
C VAL A 23 -2.48 -21.88 -13.13
N VAL A 24 -1.68 -21.92 -12.07
CA VAL A 24 -2.18 -21.89 -10.69
C VAL A 24 -1.79 -20.57 -10.04
N ILE A 25 -2.79 -19.78 -9.66
CA ILE A 25 -2.65 -18.49 -8.98
C ILE A 25 -3.23 -18.61 -7.57
N PRO A 26 -2.39 -18.74 -6.53
CA PRO A 26 -2.84 -18.75 -5.14
C PRO A 26 -3.28 -17.36 -4.67
N ASN A 27 -3.98 -17.29 -3.54
CA ASN A 27 -4.31 -16.03 -2.87
C ASN A 27 -3.86 -16.10 -1.40
N PRO A 28 -2.78 -15.40 -1.01
CA PRO A 28 -2.17 -14.26 -1.71
C PRO A 28 -1.08 -14.68 -2.69
N CYS A 29 -0.95 -14.00 -3.83
CA CYS A 29 0.17 -14.17 -4.75
C CYS A 29 1.07 -12.93 -4.76
N ARG A 30 2.11 -12.91 -3.92
CA ARG A 30 2.98 -11.72 -3.74
C ARG A 30 3.80 -11.35 -4.96
N ILE A 31 4.07 -12.30 -5.86
CA ILE A 31 4.89 -12.10 -7.06
C ILE A 31 4.04 -11.79 -8.30
N LEU A 32 2.72 -11.70 -8.16
CA LEU A 32 1.84 -11.49 -9.29
C LEU A 32 1.97 -10.05 -9.77
N SER A 33 2.34 -9.91 -11.04
CA SER A 33 2.38 -8.64 -11.76
C SER A 33 1.80 -8.83 -13.15
N ARG A 34 1.53 -7.72 -13.85
CA ARG A 34 1.04 -7.75 -15.21
C ARG A 34 1.93 -8.59 -16.12
N GLU A 35 3.24 -8.41 -16.02
CA GLU A 35 4.22 -9.08 -16.86
C GLU A 35 4.26 -10.59 -16.58
N LEU A 36 4.18 -10.99 -15.30
CA LEU A 36 4.15 -12.40 -14.93
C LEU A 36 2.86 -13.09 -15.42
N LEU A 37 1.71 -12.43 -15.25
CA LEU A 37 0.42 -12.93 -15.71
C LEU A 37 0.42 -13.07 -17.24
N TYR A 38 0.82 -12.02 -17.96
CA TYR A 38 0.93 -12.06 -19.42
C TYR A 38 1.85 -13.19 -19.90
N THR A 39 3.00 -13.37 -19.25
CA THR A 39 3.93 -14.45 -19.58
C THR A 39 3.28 -15.82 -19.39
N ALA A 40 2.56 -16.04 -18.29
CA ALA A 40 1.86 -17.29 -18.02
C ALA A 40 0.75 -17.58 -19.04
N LEU A 41 -0.06 -16.56 -19.37
CA LEU A 41 -1.16 -16.68 -20.33
C LEU A 41 -0.67 -16.98 -21.75
N THR A 42 0.50 -16.47 -22.12
CA THR A 42 1.11 -16.67 -23.45
C THR A 42 1.91 -17.96 -23.60
N ARG A 43 2.02 -18.80 -22.55
CA ARG A 43 2.71 -20.11 -22.68
C ARG A 43 1.87 -21.16 -23.41
N GLN A 44 0.58 -20.92 -23.58
CA GLN A 44 -0.37 -21.86 -24.17
C GLN A 44 -0.48 -21.69 -25.69
N ASN A 45 -0.62 -22.78 -26.43
CA ASN A 45 -0.89 -22.74 -27.87
C ASN A 45 -2.39 -22.90 -28.17
N SER A 46 -3.01 -23.97 -27.64
CA SER A 46 -4.40 -24.34 -27.94
C SER A 46 -5.34 -24.12 -26.77
N ARG A 47 -4.92 -24.45 -25.54
CA ARG A 47 -5.79 -24.37 -24.36
C ARG A 47 -5.06 -23.84 -23.13
N LEU A 48 -5.72 -22.89 -22.46
CA LEU A 48 -5.37 -22.43 -21.13
C LEU A 48 -6.42 -22.86 -20.12
N VAL A 49 -5.98 -23.38 -18.98
CA VAL A 49 -6.82 -23.59 -17.80
C VAL A 49 -6.24 -22.80 -16.64
N LEU A 50 -7.04 -21.88 -16.11
CA LEU A 50 -6.62 -20.99 -15.03
C LEU A 50 -7.28 -21.43 -13.72
N PHE A 51 -6.47 -21.82 -12.75
CA PHE A 51 -6.89 -22.07 -11.37
C PHE A 51 -6.58 -20.84 -10.53
N CYS A 52 -7.61 -20.08 -10.19
CA CYS A 52 -7.48 -18.93 -9.30
C CYS A 52 -8.09 -19.25 -7.94
N GLN A 53 -7.33 -19.02 -6.88
CA GLN A 53 -7.88 -19.01 -5.54
C GLN A 53 -8.51 -17.64 -5.27
N GLY A 54 -9.83 -17.60 -5.02
CA GLY A 54 -10.59 -16.36 -4.82
C GLY A 54 -11.31 -15.89 -6.07
N GLU A 55 -11.62 -14.59 -6.14
CA GLU A 55 -12.45 -14.01 -7.20
C GLU A 55 -11.63 -13.69 -8.46
N PRO A 56 -11.91 -14.29 -9.62
CA PRO A 56 -11.09 -14.10 -10.83
C PRO A 56 -11.05 -12.66 -11.34
N HIS A 57 -12.09 -11.86 -11.09
CA HIS A 57 -12.15 -10.47 -11.54
C HIS A 57 -11.10 -9.57 -10.83
N LYS A 58 -10.57 -9.98 -9.66
CA LYS A 58 -9.46 -9.28 -8.99
C LYS A 58 -8.15 -9.36 -9.77
N LEU A 59 -8.03 -10.31 -10.70
CA LEU A 59 -6.88 -10.32 -11.62
C LEU A 59 -6.83 -9.10 -12.53
N LEU A 60 -7.98 -8.42 -12.72
CA LEU A 60 -8.05 -7.19 -13.50
C LEU A 60 -7.30 -6.03 -12.83
N ASP A 61 -7.15 -6.06 -11.49
CA ASP A 61 -6.43 -5.04 -10.74
C ASP A 61 -4.93 -5.00 -11.12
N TYR A 62 -4.40 -6.14 -11.60
CA TYR A 62 -2.99 -6.26 -12.03
C TYR A 62 -2.75 -5.68 -13.43
N ARG A 63 -3.78 -5.22 -14.16
CA ARG A 63 -3.61 -4.55 -15.47
C ARG A 63 -2.76 -3.29 -15.40
N HIS A 64 -2.77 -2.62 -14.25
CA HIS A 64 -2.06 -1.36 -14.02
C HIS A 64 -0.81 -1.53 -13.15
N GLN A 65 -0.59 -2.72 -12.58
CA GLN A 65 0.55 -3.02 -11.71
C GLN A 65 1.69 -3.65 -12.52
N SER A 66 2.61 -2.80 -12.98
CA SER A 66 3.79 -3.23 -13.75
C SER A 66 5.05 -3.21 -12.88
N ASP A 67 5.70 -4.36 -12.76
CA ASP A 67 7.01 -4.43 -12.10
C ASP A 67 8.08 -3.77 -12.96
N ALA A 68 7.93 -3.82 -14.29
CA ALA A 68 8.84 -3.17 -15.22
C ALA A 68 8.78 -1.64 -15.08
N ALA A 69 7.59 -1.06 -14.92
CA ALA A 69 7.42 0.39 -14.76
C ALA A 69 8.03 0.93 -13.44
N ARG A 70 8.16 0.07 -12.43
CA ARG A 70 8.80 0.38 -11.13
C ARG A 70 10.32 0.27 -11.16
N ARG A 71 10.93 -0.22 -12.25
CA ARG A 71 12.39 -0.31 -12.35
C ARG A 71 12.96 1.09 -12.51
N LEU A 72 13.86 1.45 -11.60
CA LEU A 72 14.77 2.57 -11.79
C LEU A 72 15.77 2.17 -12.88
N THR A 73 15.55 2.62 -14.11
CA THR A 73 16.42 2.35 -15.24
C THR A 73 16.64 3.63 -16.05
N ASN A 74 17.87 3.80 -16.47
CA ASN A 74 18.42 4.89 -17.26
C ASN A 74 18.55 4.52 -18.75
N LEU A 75 17.79 3.51 -19.20
CA LEU A 75 17.93 2.94 -20.55
C LEU A 75 17.38 3.86 -21.66
N PHE A 76 16.34 4.63 -21.36
CA PHE A 76 15.71 5.54 -22.33
C PHE A 76 15.84 7.00 -21.89
N GLU A 77 15.57 7.27 -20.63
CA GLU A 77 15.72 8.58 -19.99
C GLU A 77 16.39 8.38 -18.63
N PRO A 78 17.24 9.31 -18.16
CA PRO A 78 17.75 9.25 -16.80
C PRO A 78 16.56 9.24 -15.84
N PRO A 79 16.46 8.29 -14.90
CA PRO A 79 15.46 8.40 -13.84
C PRO A 79 15.75 9.68 -13.07
N GLU A 80 14.69 10.34 -12.63
CA GLU A 80 14.77 11.45 -11.68
C GLU A 80 14.42 10.86 -10.31
N PRO A 81 15.40 10.29 -9.57
CA PRO A 81 15.13 9.73 -8.26
C PRO A 81 14.76 10.86 -7.31
N VAL A 82 13.58 10.74 -6.73
CA VAL A 82 13.08 11.68 -5.74
C VAL A 82 13.03 10.97 -4.39
N ALA A 83 13.72 11.54 -3.41
CA ALA A 83 13.65 11.07 -2.04
C ALA A 83 12.34 11.53 -1.40
N VAL A 84 11.54 10.57 -0.92
CA VAL A 84 10.34 10.79 -0.13
C VAL A 84 10.51 10.05 1.19
N GLY A 85 10.67 10.83 2.27
CA GLY A 85 11.09 10.27 3.57
C GLY A 85 12.45 9.56 3.45
N GLN A 86 12.48 8.26 3.83
CA GLN A 86 13.69 7.41 3.74
C GLN A 86 13.74 6.55 2.46
N ARG A 87 12.77 6.70 1.54
CA ARG A 87 12.66 5.88 0.34
C ARG A 87 12.93 6.71 -0.91
N VAL A 88 13.39 6.05 -1.96
CA VAL A 88 13.64 6.66 -3.27
C VAL A 88 12.64 6.11 -4.24
N TYR A 89 11.89 7.01 -4.86
CA TYR A 89 10.93 6.69 -5.92
C TYR A 89 11.33 7.43 -7.20
N ASP A 90 10.74 7.02 -8.31
CA ASP A 90 10.82 7.73 -9.58
C ASP A 90 9.77 8.86 -9.58
N ASP A 91 10.13 10.07 -10.01
CA ASP A 91 9.26 11.28 -9.98
C ASP A 91 7.85 11.03 -10.53
N LYS A 92 7.71 10.17 -11.55
CA LYS A 92 6.40 9.83 -12.14
C LYS A 92 5.41 9.15 -11.19
N HIS A 93 5.88 8.64 -10.05
CA HIS A 93 5.07 8.01 -9.01
C HIS A 93 4.90 8.89 -7.77
N ILE A 94 5.36 10.15 -7.81
CA ILE A 94 5.28 11.10 -6.71
C ILE A 94 4.24 12.16 -7.01
N HIS A 95 3.53 12.56 -5.97
CA HIS A 95 2.55 13.63 -5.99
C HIS A 95 2.98 14.74 -5.03
N ARG A 96 2.69 15.99 -5.40
CA ARG A 96 3.10 17.17 -4.62
C ARG A 96 1.91 17.81 -3.90
N SER A 97 2.03 18.04 -2.60
CA SER A 97 1.06 18.79 -1.79
C SER A 97 1.08 20.28 -2.15
N ARG A 98 0.08 21.05 -1.70
CA ARG A 98 0.06 22.52 -1.84
C ARG A 98 1.21 23.20 -1.10
N ARG A 99 1.75 22.55 -0.06
CA ARG A 99 2.95 23.01 0.68
C ARG A 99 4.26 22.61 -0.01
N GLY A 100 4.19 21.87 -1.12
CA GLY A 100 5.36 21.40 -1.86
C GLY A 100 5.93 20.07 -1.37
N GLU A 101 5.29 19.41 -0.42
CA GLU A 101 5.73 18.11 0.10
C GLU A 101 5.43 17.00 -0.89
N LEU A 102 6.20 15.92 -0.82
CA LEU A 102 6.14 14.81 -1.76
C LEU A 102 5.47 13.61 -1.10
N MET A 103 4.55 12.96 -1.81
CA MET A 103 3.73 11.86 -1.29
C MET A 103 3.54 10.79 -2.37
N ILE A 104 3.30 9.56 -1.95
CA ILE A 104 3.24 8.41 -2.85
C ILE A 104 1.86 8.22 -3.50
N SER A 105 0.82 8.86 -2.95
CA SER A 105 -0.55 8.78 -3.48
C SER A 105 -1.24 10.14 -3.56
N LYS A 106 -2.19 10.26 -4.48
CA LYS A 106 -3.04 11.46 -4.60
C LYS A 106 -3.92 11.68 -3.36
N SER A 107 -4.29 10.60 -2.68
CA SER A 107 -5.16 10.62 -1.51
C SER A 107 -4.42 11.15 -0.28
N GLU A 108 -3.15 10.77 -0.09
CA GLU A 108 -2.28 11.42 0.90
C GLU A 108 -2.10 12.92 0.61
N VAL A 109 -1.94 13.31 -0.67
CA VAL A 109 -1.88 14.74 -1.02
C VAL A 109 -3.15 15.48 -0.58
N ILE A 110 -4.33 14.87 -0.73
CA ILE A 110 -5.58 15.46 -0.26
C ILE A 110 -5.59 15.56 1.27
N ILE A 111 -5.27 14.48 1.99
CA ILE A 111 -5.21 14.49 3.47
C ILE A 111 -4.25 15.57 3.96
N ALA A 112 -3.05 15.65 3.40
CA ALA A 112 -2.05 16.64 3.76
C ALA A 112 -2.52 18.07 3.51
N ASN A 113 -3.16 18.33 2.37
CA ASN A 113 -3.74 19.63 2.07
C ASN A 113 -4.84 20.02 3.05
N GLU A 114 -5.67 19.07 3.47
CA GLU A 114 -6.76 19.31 4.41
C GLU A 114 -6.23 19.52 5.85
N LEU A 115 -5.25 18.71 6.29
CA LEU A 115 -4.53 18.95 7.55
C LEU A 115 -3.88 20.34 7.55
N ALA A 116 -3.24 20.69 6.44
CA ALA A 116 -2.59 21.97 6.24
C ALA A 116 -3.55 23.16 6.28
N ALA A 117 -4.69 23.05 5.60
CA ALA A 117 -5.77 24.04 5.61
C ALA A 117 -6.42 24.15 7.00
N GLY A 118 -6.45 23.05 7.74
CA GLY A 118 -6.84 23.00 9.14
C GLY A 118 -5.86 23.71 10.08
N GLY A 119 -4.64 24.03 9.64
CA GLY A 119 -3.60 24.55 10.53
C GLY A 119 -3.00 23.49 11.47
N ILE A 120 -3.25 22.21 11.20
CA ILE A 120 -2.71 21.09 11.98
C ILE A 120 -1.27 20.84 11.52
N VAL A 121 -0.36 20.73 12.48
CA VAL A 121 1.03 20.34 12.22
C VAL A 121 1.08 18.82 12.15
N TYR A 122 1.70 18.28 11.10
CA TYR A 122 1.83 16.84 10.87
C TYR A 122 3.21 16.51 10.34
N GLU A 123 3.58 15.25 10.48
CA GLU A 123 4.75 14.64 9.86
C GLU A 123 4.32 13.44 9.02
N TYR A 124 4.86 13.38 7.80
CA TYR A 124 4.57 12.33 6.83
C TYR A 124 5.60 11.18 6.93
N GLU A 125 5.13 9.93 6.95
CA GLU A 125 5.95 8.71 7.10
C GLU A 125 6.96 8.76 8.28
N ARG A 126 6.63 9.40 9.41
CA ARG A 126 7.53 9.41 10.60
C ARG A 126 7.61 8.01 11.22
N PRO A 127 8.81 7.40 11.37
CA PRO A 127 8.91 6.07 11.96
C PRO A 127 8.47 6.05 13.42
N TYR A 128 7.61 5.10 13.76
CA TYR A 128 7.28 4.73 15.14
C TYR A 128 8.00 3.42 15.51
N ILE A 129 8.74 3.45 16.63
CA ILE A 129 9.47 2.30 17.15
C ILE A 129 8.66 1.69 18.27
N GLY A 130 8.22 0.45 18.09
CA GLY A 130 7.46 -0.27 19.09
C GLY A 130 8.30 -0.72 20.27
N SER A 131 7.64 -1.14 21.34
CA SER A 131 8.26 -1.72 22.54
C SER A 131 9.05 -3.00 22.26
N ASP A 132 8.71 -3.70 21.17
CA ASP A 132 9.41 -4.88 20.65
C ASP A 132 10.64 -4.52 19.79
N GLY A 133 10.96 -3.23 19.63
CA GLY A 133 12.06 -2.73 18.81
C GLY A 133 11.78 -2.75 17.30
N SER A 134 10.61 -3.25 16.88
CA SER A 134 10.22 -3.21 15.48
C SER A 134 9.78 -1.80 15.07
N ARG A 135 9.90 -1.50 13.77
CA ARG A 135 9.63 -0.16 13.23
C ARG A 135 8.48 -0.20 12.24
N ARG A 136 7.54 0.72 12.39
CA ARG A 136 6.44 0.95 11.43
C ARG A 136 6.43 2.41 11.01
N TYR A 137 5.88 2.67 9.84
CA TYR A 137 5.72 3.98 9.24
C TYR A 137 4.21 4.21 9.12
N PRO A 138 3.63 5.03 10.00
CA PRO A 138 2.30 5.60 9.81
C PRO A 138 2.33 6.61 8.65
N ASP A 139 1.23 6.75 7.92
CA ASP A 139 1.19 7.68 6.79
C ASP A 139 1.32 9.13 7.29
N PHE A 140 0.56 9.49 8.33
CA PHE A 140 0.73 10.76 9.03
C PHE A 140 0.82 10.55 10.55
N THR A 141 1.66 11.35 11.20
CA THR A 141 1.75 11.48 12.65
C THR A 141 1.52 12.93 13.02
N ILE A 142 0.62 13.18 13.95
CA ILE A 142 0.22 14.51 14.41
C ILE A 142 0.41 14.50 15.92
N GLU A 143 1.33 15.32 16.41
CA GLU A 143 1.57 15.47 17.83
C GLU A 143 0.95 16.78 18.28
N ASP A 144 -0.01 16.69 19.20
CA ASP A 144 -0.51 17.86 19.89
C ASP A 144 0.39 18.15 21.10
N ALA A 145 1.05 19.30 21.07
CA ALA A 145 1.95 19.74 22.13
C ALA A 145 1.20 20.20 23.39
N ASP A 146 -0.06 20.64 23.25
CA ASP A 146 -0.84 21.21 24.35
C ASP A 146 -1.51 20.11 25.18
N THR A 147 -2.07 19.09 24.53
CA THR A 147 -2.66 17.92 25.23
C THR A 147 -1.69 16.75 25.44
N GLY A 148 -0.58 16.73 24.70
CA GLY A 148 0.36 15.60 24.69
C GLY A 148 -0.17 14.36 23.96
N ILE A 149 -1.30 14.46 23.25
CA ILE A 149 -1.89 13.36 22.50
C ILE A 149 -1.20 13.25 21.13
N THR A 150 -0.75 12.04 20.80
CA THR A 150 -0.27 11.70 19.46
C THR A 150 -1.37 11.01 18.66
N TRP A 151 -1.69 11.56 17.49
CA TRP A 151 -2.59 10.97 16.52
C TRP A 151 -1.80 10.33 15.39
N PHE A 152 -2.15 9.09 15.06
CA PHE A 152 -1.62 8.37 13.90
C PHE A 152 -2.73 8.23 12.87
N TRP A 153 -2.48 8.59 11.62
CA TRP A 153 -3.46 8.47 10.55
C TRP A 153 -2.95 7.52 9.46
N GLU A 154 -3.74 6.50 9.15
CA GLU A 154 -3.52 5.54 8.07
C GLU A 154 -4.57 5.67 6.96
N HIS A 155 -4.13 5.62 5.72
CA HIS A 155 -4.97 5.62 4.54
C HIS A 155 -5.03 4.23 3.90
N LEU A 156 -6.23 3.65 3.87
CA LEU A 156 -6.50 2.28 3.43
C LEU A 156 -7.11 2.29 2.01
N GLY A 157 -6.24 2.39 0.99
CA GLY A 157 -6.65 2.47 -0.42
C GLY A 157 -6.96 1.14 -1.11
N MET A 158 -6.65 -0.02 -0.51
CA MET A 158 -6.79 -1.34 -1.15
C MET A 158 -7.65 -2.33 -0.35
N LEU A 159 -8.83 -1.89 0.09
CA LEU A 159 -9.78 -2.76 0.79
C LEU A 159 -10.44 -3.73 -0.20
N GLY A 160 -10.37 -5.04 0.06
CA GLY A 160 -10.80 -6.09 -0.85
C GLY A 160 -9.68 -7.06 -1.30
N ASP A 161 -8.41 -6.73 -1.08
CA ASP A 161 -7.30 -7.67 -1.24
C ASP A 161 -7.04 -8.41 0.09
N ALA A 162 -7.32 -9.71 0.14
CA ALA A 162 -7.15 -10.52 1.35
C ALA A 162 -5.69 -10.59 1.84
N GLY A 163 -4.70 -10.31 0.99
CA GLY A 163 -3.30 -10.16 1.38
C GLY A 163 -3.04 -8.83 2.09
N TYR A 164 -3.58 -7.74 1.54
CA TYR A 164 -3.56 -6.41 2.14
C TYR A 164 -4.29 -6.41 3.49
N GLU A 165 -5.49 -6.96 3.56
CA GLU A 165 -6.27 -7.07 4.80
C GLU A 165 -5.54 -7.82 5.89
N ARG A 166 -4.84 -8.92 5.57
CA ARG A 166 -4.01 -9.65 6.54
C ARG A 166 -2.82 -8.82 7.02
N LYS A 167 -2.15 -8.10 6.11
CA LYS A 167 -1.03 -7.21 6.49
C LYS A 167 -1.53 -6.06 7.35
N TRP A 168 -2.67 -5.48 7.00
CA TRP A 168 -3.32 -4.44 7.77
C TRP A 168 -3.74 -4.95 9.14
N ALA A 169 -4.39 -6.12 9.23
CA ALA A 169 -4.75 -6.73 10.51
C ALA A 169 -3.52 -6.98 11.40
N ALA A 170 -2.40 -7.43 10.82
CA ALA A 170 -1.14 -7.56 11.55
C ALA A 170 -0.57 -6.19 12.00
N LYS A 171 -0.67 -5.16 11.17
CA LYS A 171 -0.27 -3.78 11.53
C LYS A 171 -1.17 -3.20 12.62
N LEU A 172 -2.48 -3.43 12.56
CA LEU A 172 -3.45 -3.02 13.56
C LEU A 172 -3.23 -3.72 14.91
N ALA A 173 -3.00 -5.04 14.89
CA ALA A 173 -2.63 -5.78 16.08
C ALA A 173 -1.33 -5.25 16.70
N TRP A 174 -0.38 -4.85 15.85
CA TRP A 174 0.86 -4.23 16.29
C TRP A 174 0.65 -2.83 16.89
N TYR A 175 -0.23 -1.99 16.34
CA TYR A 175 -0.59 -0.71 16.96
C TYR A 175 -1.18 -0.93 18.35
N ARG A 176 -2.14 -1.86 18.46
CA ARG A 176 -2.78 -2.21 19.73
C ARG A 176 -1.78 -2.73 20.76
N SER A 177 -0.84 -3.60 20.39
CA SER A 177 0.19 -4.09 21.31
C SER A 177 1.14 -2.99 21.80
N ASN A 178 1.25 -1.90 21.05
CA ASN A 178 2.03 -0.73 21.40
C ASN A 178 1.22 0.37 22.08
N GLY A 179 -0.01 0.09 22.54
CA GLY A 179 -0.84 1.06 23.25
C GLY A 179 -1.39 2.18 22.35
N ILE A 180 -1.39 1.97 21.03
CA ILE A 180 -2.04 2.86 20.07
C ILE A 180 -3.38 2.21 19.68
N ILE A 181 -4.48 2.83 20.09
CA ILE A 181 -5.83 2.28 19.96
C ILE A 181 -6.65 3.17 19.04
N SER A 182 -7.63 2.59 18.33
CA SER A 182 -8.48 3.36 17.42
C SER A 182 -9.30 4.43 18.16
N GLU A 183 -9.63 5.51 17.45
CA GLU A 183 -10.51 6.55 18.00
C GLU A 183 -11.89 6.02 18.39
N GLU A 184 -12.43 5.09 17.61
CA GLU A 184 -13.72 4.43 17.90
C GLU A 184 -13.70 3.63 19.22
N GLU A 185 -12.52 3.22 19.68
CA GLU A 185 -12.28 2.50 20.94
C GLU A 185 -11.84 3.43 22.09
N GLY A 186 -11.86 4.76 21.88
CA GLY A 186 -11.56 5.77 22.90
C GLY A 186 -10.09 6.19 23.01
N GLY A 187 -9.24 5.81 22.04
CA GLY A 187 -7.83 6.18 22.04
C GLY A 187 -6.97 5.37 23.01
N GLY A 188 -5.65 5.35 22.78
CA GLY A 188 -4.69 4.55 23.54
C GLY A 188 -3.73 5.40 24.36
N PRO A 189 -3.06 4.82 25.38
CA PRO A 189 -2.11 5.54 26.23
C PRO A 189 -0.90 6.12 25.47
N ASN A 190 -0.54 5.54 24.32
CA ASN A 190 0.58 5.99 23.48
C ASN A 190 0.11 6.69 22.19
N GLY A 191 -1.21 6.92 22.05
CA GLY A 191 -1.78 7.65 20.92
C GLY A 191 -3.07 7.03 20.37
N THR A 192 -3.70 7.78 19.47
CA THR A 192 -4.98 7.44 18.86
C THR A 192 -4.82 7.17 17.37
N LEU A 193 -5.33 6.04 16.88
CA LEU A 193 -5.28 5.64 15.48
C LEU A 193 -6.55 6.07 14.74
N LEU A 194 -6.37 6.85 13.68
CA LEU A 194 -7.38 7.22 12.70
C LEU A 194 -7.14 6.47 11.41
N THR A 195 -8.22 6.09 10.74
CA THR A 195 -8.16 5.46 9.43
C THR A 195 -9.05 6.17 8.43
N THR A 196 -8.69 6.08 7.16
CA THR A 196 -9.53 6.49 6.02
C THR A 196 -9.55 5.40 4.98
N THR A 197 -10.66 5.26 4.26
CA THR A 197 -10.84 4.18 3.27
C THR A 197 -11.28 4.72 1.90
N GLU A 198 -11.01 3.99 0.83
CA GLU A 198 -11.44 4.34 -0.54
C GLU A 198 -12.54 3.45 -1.13
N MET A 199 -13.31 2.73 -0.31
CA MET A 199 -14.26 1.70 -0.79
C MET A 199 -15.31 2.20 -1.80
N ALA A 200 -15.60 3.51 -1.84
CA ALA A 200 -16.54 4.13 -2.81
C ALA A 200 -15.97 5.39 -3.49
N GLY A 201 -14.63 5.53 -3.54
CA GLY A 201 -13.94 6.79 -3.84
C GLY A 201 -13.44 7.48 -2.57
N ILE A 202 -12.69 8.58 -2.72
CA ILE A 202 -12.16 9.33 -1.56
C ILE A 202 -13.33 9.90 -0.77
N GLU A 203 -13.60 9.33 0.41
CA GLU A 203 -14.61 9.86 1.32
C GLU A 203 -14.08 11.13 2.00
N HIS A 204 -14.14 12.26 1.28
CA HIS A 204 -13.82 13.59 1.82
C HIS A 204 -14.55 13.88 3.15
N ALA A 205 -15.74 13.30 3.33
CA ALA A 205 -16.49 13.36 4.60
C ALA A 205 -15.75 12.71 5.77
N GLN A 206 -15.06 11.57 5.55
CA GLN A 206 -14.27 10.88 6.56
C GLN A 206 -13.02 11.68 6.92
N ILE A 207 -12.33 12.24 5.91
CA ILE A 207 -11.18 13.14 6.12
C ILE A 207 -11.60 14.35 6.96
N ALA A 208 -12.69 15.01 6.58
CA ALA A 208 -13.22 16.18 7.30
C ALA A 208 -13.74 15.84 8.71
N ARG A 209 -14.19 14.60 8.95
CA ARG A 209 -14.54 14.13 10.30
C ARG A 209 -13.30 13.97 11.15
N ASN A 210 -12.29 13.25 10.66
CA ASN A 210 -11.03 13.02 11.36
C ASN A 210 -10.34 14.35 11.73
N ILE A 211 -10.32 15.33 10.81
CA ILE A 211 -9.78 16.66 11.09
C ILE A 211 -10.55 17.38 12.19
N ARG A 212 -11.89 17.27 12.20
CA ARG A 212 -12.70 17.85 13.27
C ARG A 212 -12.44 17.20 14.62
N THR A 213 -12.27 15.88 14.66
CA THR A 213 -11.91 15.14 15.88
C THR A 213 -10.56 15.60 16.42
N ILE A 214 -9.54 15.70 15.57
CA ILE A 214 -8.22 16.19 15.98
C ILE A 214 -8.32 17.62 16.53
N LYS A 215 -9.13 18.49 15.90
CA LYS A 215 -9.34 19.87 16.36
C LYS A 215 -10.22 20.04 17.57
N SER A 216 -11.07 19.07 17.93
CA SER A 216 -11.87 19.19 19.16
C SER A 216 -11.03 18.92 20.40
N ASP A 217 -9.92 18.21 20.23
CA ASP A 217 -9.02 17.83 21.31
C ASP A 217 -7.77 18.74 21.39
N ILE A 218 -7.42 19.48 20.32
CA ILE A 218 -6.43 20.58 20.34
C ILE A 218 -7.10 21.89 20.78
#